data_AF-W5U5B2-F1
#
_entry.id   AF-W5U5B2-F1
#
_cell.length_a   1.000
_cell.length_b   1.000
_cell.length_c   1.000
_cell.angle_alpha   90.00
_cell.angle_beta   90.00
_cell.angle_gamma   90.00
#
_symmetry.space_group_name_H-M   'P 1'
#
loop_
_entity.id
_entity.type
_entity.pdbx_description
1 polymer ?
#
loop_
_entity_poly.entity_id
_entity_poly.type
_entity_poly.pdbx_seq_one_letter_code
_entity_poly.pdbx_strand_id
1 'polypeptide(L)'
;MSDSVRYCAKCSYVFLKFTLVAYATVFWLIGSFILAIGIYAEVERQRYKTLEGVFLAPAIILIILGVVMFIVSFIGVLAALRDNLTLLKVFLYTLAICLILELTGGIAALLFRNRTMNLLNKNVRKGMVNYYDDLDFKNLMDFVQMQFKCCGGMEYSDWAVNMYHNCSSPGPLACGVPYTCCDSKLNEVTNTLCGYKALEKQRLELIGTIYVRGCTDAVFLWLMDNYKIMAGLLLGILLPQFFGVIVAWLYITRVEDAIEEYGNYQDSLINTEAKKQGKLVKCCKCMPLFD
;
A
#
# COMPACT_ATOMS: atom_id res chain seq x y z
N MET A 1 -15.37 -0.61 -46.41
CA MET A 1 -15.23 -1.46 -45.20
C MET A 1 -13.81 -1.47 -44.61
N SER A 2 -12.82 -0.79 -45.22
CA SER A 2 -11.43 -0.73 -44.73
C SER A 2 -11.17 0.46 -43.79
N ASP A 3 -11.75 1.63 -44.07
CA ASP A 3 -11.54 2.82 -43.23
C ASP A 3 -12.11 2.67 -41.82
N SER A 4 -13.29 2.06 -41.68
CA SER A 4 -13.92 1.79 -40.37
C SER A 4 -13.03 0.96 -39.44
N VAL A 5 -12.27 0.00 -39.98
CA VAL A 5 -11.34 -0.84 -39.21
C VAL A 5 -10.11 -0.02 -38.77
N ARG A 6 -9.61 0.86 -39.64
CA ARG A 6 -8.46 1.74 -39.35
C ARG A 6 -8.80 2.83 -38.32
N TYR A 7 -9.99 3.41 -38.39
CA TYR A 7 -10.50 4.35 -37.37
C TYR A 7 -10.66 3.67 -36.00
N CYS A 8 -11.11 2.41 -35.96
CA CYS A 8 -11.27 1.65 -34.71
C CYS A 8 -9.91 1.40 -34.02
N ALA A 9 -8.87 1.03 -34.78
CA ALA A 9 -7.52 0.82 -34.25
C ALA A 9 -6.89 2.12 -33.70
N LYS A 10 -7.04 3.24 -34.42
CA LYS A 10 -6.53 4.55 -33.98
C LYS A 10 -7.25 5.08 -32.73
N CYS A 11 -8.57 4.87 -32.65
CA CYS A 11 -9.37 5.23 -31.48
C CYS A 11 -8.96 4.42 -30.24
N SER A 12 -8.79 3.09 -30.40
CA SER A 12 -8.33 2.19 -29.33
C SER A 12 -6.95 2.58 -28.79
N TYR A 13 -6.00 2.89 -29.69
CA TYR A 13 -4.66 3.34 -29.30
C TYR A 13 -4.70 4.64 -28.49
N VAL A 14 -5.42 5.67 -28.95
CA VAL A 14 -5.53 6.96 -28.25
C VAL A 14 -6.22 6.80 -26.90
N PHE A 15 -7.28 5.98 -26.83
CA PHE A 15 -8.00 5.69 -25.59
C PHE A 15 -7.11 4.99 -24.56
N LEU A 16 -6.36 3.96 -24.97
CA LEU A 16 -5.42 3.26 -24.08
C LEU A 16 -4.29 4.17 -23.60
N LYS A 17 -3.74 5.01 -24.50
CA LYS A 17 -2.72 5.99 -24.14
C LYS A 17 -3.24 6.98 -23.11
N PHE A 18 -4.40 7.58 -23.33
CA PHE A 18 -5.00 8.54 -22.40
C PHE A 18 -5.32 7.88 -21.05
N THR A 19 -5.87 6.67 -21.07
CA THR A 19 -6.17 5.90 -19.86
C THR A 19 -4.91 5.59 -19.06
N LEU A 20 -3.83 5.17 -19.71
CA LEU A 20 -2.56 4.87 -19.06
C LEU A 20 -1.90 6.12 -18.47
N VAL A 21 -1.88 7.24 -19.21
CA VAL A 21 -1.37 8.52 -18.74
C VAL A 21 -2.18 9.00 -17.53
N ALA A 22 -3.52 8.94 -17.60
CA ALA A 22 -4.39 9.33 -16.50
C ALA A 22 -4.15 8.46 -15.26
N TYR A 23 -4.10 7.13 -15.43
CA TYR A 23 -3.77 6.18 -14.37
C TYR A 23 -2.43 6.53 -13.70
N ALA A 24 -1.35 6.63 -14.47
CA ALA A 24 -0.02 6.90 -13.93
C ALA A 24 0.05 8.29 -13.27
N THR A 25 -0.63 9.29 -13.80
CA THR A 25 -0.67 10.64 -13.22
C THR A 25 -1.41 10.66 -11.88
N VAL A 26 -2.54 9.96 -11.77
CA VAL A 26 -3.29 9.87 -10.50
C VAL A 26 -2.43 9.21 -9.42
N PHE A 27 -1.78 8.09 -9.72
CA PHE A 27 -0.90 7.42 -8.76
C PHE A 27 0.36 8.22 -8.44
N TRP A 28 0.87 9.01 -9.38
CA TRP A 28 1.98 9.92 -9.14
C TRP A 28 1.59 11.04 -8.16
N LEU A 29 0.40 11.62 -8.30
CA LEU A 29 -0.12 12.62 -7.36
C LEU A 29 -0.38 12.02 -5.97
N ILE A 30 -0.98 10.83 -5.90
CA ILE A 30 -1.20 10.11 -4.63
C ILE A 30 0.15 9.81 -3.96
N GLY A 31 1.12 9.28 -4.71
CA GLY A 31 2.47 8.97 -4.21
C GLY A 31 3.19 10.22 -3.70
N SER A 32 3.08 11.34 -4.43
CA SER A 32 3.64 12.62 -4.00
C SER A 32 2.99 13.15 -2.72
N PHE A 33 1.67 12.98 -2.57
CA PHE A 33 0.94 13.39 -1.37
C PHE A 33 1.32 12.53 -0.15
N ILE A 34 1.35 11.21 -0.31
CA ILE A 34 1.79 10.28 0.75
C ILE A 34 3.23 10.57 1.17
N LEU A 35 4.12 10.81 0.19
CA LEU A 35 5.51 11.16 0.47
C LEU A 35 5.62 12.48 1.24
N ALA A 36 4.84 13.50 0.87
CA ALA A 36 4.83 14.78 1.58
C ALA A 36 4.35 14.61 3.04
N ILE A 37 3.29 13.83 3.27
CA ILE A 37 2.81 13.50 4.63
C ILE A 37 3.88 12.74 5.41
N GLY A 38 4.52 11.74 4.79
CA GLY A 38 5.57 10.95 5.43
C GLY A 38 6.75 11.81 5.87
N ILE A 39 7.22 12.70 4.99
CA ILE A 39 8.31 13.65 5.30
C ILE A 39 7.88 14.60 6.41
N TYR A 40 6.67 15.16 6.33
CA TYR A 40 6.15 16.06 7.36
C TYR A 40 6.09 15.38 8.74
N ALA A 41 5.54 14.16 8.80
CA ALA A 41 5.45 13.38 10.03
C ALA A 41 6.85 13.04 10.59
N GLU A 42 7.81 12.70 9.74
CA GLU A 42 9.19 12.43 10.16
C GLU A 42 9.87 13.68 10.74
N VAL A 43 9.71 14.83 10.08
CA VAL A 43 10.28 16.10 10.54
C VAL A 43 9.70 16.50 11.89
N GLU A 44 8.38 16.41 12.06
CA GLU A 44 7.74 16.71 13.33
C GLU A 44 8.23 15.74 14.41
N ARG A 45 8.32 14.44 14.11
CA ARG A 45 8.88 13.45 15.04
C ARG A 45 10.31 13.78 15.47
N GLN A 46 11.17 14.21 14.56
CA GLN A 46 12.55 14.57 14.87
C GLN A 46 12.67 15.83 15.75
N ARG A 47 11.71 16.77 15.66
CA ARG A 47 11.73 18.00 16.48
C ARG A 47 11.47 17.75 17.96
N TYR A 48 10.71 16.73 18.33
CA TYR A 48 10.39 16.41 19.73
C TYR A 48 11.17 15.23 20.30
N LYS A 49 11.95 14.50 19.50
CA LYS A 49 12.77 13.38 20.00
C LYS A 49 14.17 13.83 20.41
N THR A 50 14.48 13.66 21.70
CA THR A 50 15.80 13.84 22.30
C THR A 50 16.67 12.58 22.32
N LEU A 51 16.19 11.40 21.87
CA LEU A 51 17.00 10.17 21.89
C LEU A 51 16.88 9.27 20.66
N GLU A 52 18.05 8.75 20.31
CA GLU A 52 18.38 7.78 19.26
C GLU A 52 17.69 6.43 19.51
N GLY A 53 16.67 6.13 18.71
CA GLY A 53 16.10 4.80 18.65
C GLY A 53 15.74 4.46 17.21
N VAL A 54 16.31 3.37 16.69
CA VAL A 54 15.93 2.77 15.40
C VAL A 54 14.58 2.08 15.57
N PHE A 55 13.54 2.87 15.75
CA PHE A 55 12.16 2.43 15.60
C PHE A 55 11.80 2.63 14.13
N LEU A 56 11.34 1.57 13.45
CA LEU A 56 10.65 1.70 12.17
C LEU A 56 9.30 2.38 12.45
N ALA A 57 9.34 3.70 12.54
CA ALA A 57 8.15 4.49 12.79
C ALA A 57 7.18 4.37 11.60
N PRO A 58 5.86 4.46 11.84
CA PRO A 58 4.87 4.53 10.77
C PRO A 58 5.23 5.56 9.68
N ALA A 59 5.83 6.70 10.07
CA ALA A 59 6.32 7.73 9.16
C ALA A 59 7.38 7.22 8.16
N ILE A 60 8.35 6.40 8.60
CA ILE A 60 9.40 5.84 7.73
C ILE A 60 8.77 4.89 6.69
N ILE A 61 7.79 4.08 7.11
CA ILE A 61 7.05 3.19 6.20
C ILE A 61 6.29 4.01 5.15
N LEU A 62 5.62 5.09 5.55
CA LEU A 62 4.94 6.01 4.63
C LEU A 62 5.91 6.66 3.64
N ILE A 63 7.11 7.06 4.07
CA ILE A 63 8.14 7.60 3.17
C ILE A 63 8.58 6.55 2.15
N ILE A 64 8.92 5.34 2.58
CA ILE A 64 9.37 4.28 1.67
C ILE A 64 8.28 3.96 0.64
N LEU A 65 7.03 3.79 1.09
CA LEU A 65 5.89 3.55 0.20
C LEU A 65 5.66 4.71 -0.76
N GLY A 66 5.71 5.96 -0.27
CA GLY A 66 5.54 7.17 -1.07
C GLY A 66 6.61 7.34 -2.14
N VAL A 67 7.89 7.10 -1.81
CA VAL A 67 9.01 7.16 -2.76
C VAL A 67 8.85 6.11 -3.85
N VAL A 68 8.58 4.85 -3.49
CA VAL A 68 8.40 3.77 -4.46
C VAL A 68 7.23 4.09 -5.40
N MET A 69 6.08 4.48 -4.84
CA MET A 69 4.89 4.84 -5.62
C MET A 69 5.15 6.03 -6.54
N PHE A 70 5.84 7.06 -6.06
CA PHE A 70 6.22 8.24 -6.85
C PHE A 70 7.11 7.86 -8.04
N ILE A 71 8.20 7.12 -7.81
CA ILE A 71 9.15 6.74 -8.87
C ILE A 71 8.48 5.87 -9.93
N VAL A 72 7.77 4.82 -9.51
CA VAL A 72 7.12 3.88 -10.44
C VAL A 72 6.07 4.60 -11.29
N SER A 73 5.26 5.45 -10.66
CA SER A 73 4.23 6.22 -11.37
C SER A 73 4.83 7.28 -12.30
N PHE A 74 5.91 7.93 -11.89
CA PHE A 74 6.64 8.89 -12.74
C PHE A 74 7.22 8.21 -13.98
N ILE A 75 7.81 7.02 -13.84
CA ILE A 75 8.26 6.20 -14.96
C ILE A 75 7.07 5.87 -15.87
N GLY A 76 5.91 5.51 -15.31
CA GLY A 76 4.68 5.25 -16.08
C GLY A 76 4.22 6.45 -16.91
N VAL A 77 4.22 7.65 -16.33
CA VAL A 77 3.87 8.89 -17.05
C VAL A 77 4.88 9.15 -18.18
N LEU A 78 6.19 9.05 -17.92
CA LEU A 78 7.22 9.26 -18.94
C LEU A 78 7.16 8.21 -20.06
N ALA A 79 6.92 6.95 -19.71
CA ALA A 79 6.79 5.84 -20.66
C ALA A 79 5.62 6.07 -21.62
N ALA A 80 4.47 6.48 -21.10
CA ALA A 80 3.26 6.71 -21.87
C ALA A 80 3.32 8.00 -22.71
N LEU A 81 3.99 9.06 -22.24
CA LEU A 81 4.15 10.30 -22.99
C LEU A 81 5.19 10.19 -24.12
N ARG A 82 6.30 9.49 -23.89
CA ARG A 82 7.38 9.32 -24.88
C ARG A 82 7.18 8.16 -25.83
N ASP A 83 6.12 7.36 -25.66
CA ASP A 83 5.88 6.13 -26.40
C ASP A 83 7.10 5.19 -26.42
N ASN A 84 7.88 5.20 -25.34
CA ASN A 84 9.12 4.44 -25.25
C ASN A 84 8.81 3.01 -24.76
N LEU A 85 8.88 2.05 -25.68
CA LEU A 85 8.56 0.65 -25.44
C LEU A 85 9.36 0.04 -24.27
N THR A 86 10.65 0.38 -24.14
CA THR A 86 11.50 -0.13 -23.06
C THR A 86 11.03 0.37 -21.70
N LEU A 87 10.77 1.67 -21.56
CA LEU A 87 10.25 2.25 -20.30
C LEU A 87 8.86 1.69 -19.96
N LEU A 88 8.04 1.45 -20.97
CA LEU A 88 6.71 0.88 -20.79
C LEU A 88 6.77 -0.58 -20.31
N LYS A 89 7.69 -1.38 -20.84
CA LYS A 89 7.96 -2.75 -20.35
C LYS A 89 8.49 -2.74 -18.92
N VAL A 90 9.39 -1.82 -18.57
CA VAL A 90 9.87 -1.65 -17.18
C VAL A 90 8.70 -1.35 -16.25
N PHE A 91 7.84 -0.40 -16.61
CA PHE A 91 6.65 -0.06 -15.84
C PHE A 91 5.71 -1.27 -15.64
N LEU A 92 5.42 -2.02 -16.70
CA LEU A 92 4.60 -3.24 -16.63
C LEU A 92 5.22 -4.28 -15.67
N TYR A 93 6.51 -4.60 -15.84
CA TYR A 93 7.17 -5.60 -15.02
C TYR A 93 7.24 -5.19 -13.54
N THR A 94 7.49 -3.91 -13.26
CA THR A 94 7.47 -3.42 -11.88
C THR A 94 6.08 -3.58 -11.25
N LEU A 95 5.00 -3.19 -11.93
CA LEU A 95 3.63 -3.38 -11.43
C LEU A 95 3.30 -4.87 -11.21
N ALA A 96 3.69 -5.74 -12.15
CA ALA A 96 3.46 -7.17 -12.06
C ALA A 96 4.22 -7.81 -10.89
N ILE A 97 5.49 -7.44 -10.69
CA ILE A 97 6.30 -7.91 -9.55
C ILE A 97 5.68 -7.44 -8.23
N CYS A 98 5.28 -6.18 -8.12
CA CYS A 98 4.62 -5.66 -6.91
C CYS A 98 3.32 -6.43 -6.63
N LEU A 99 2.50 -6.71 -7.65
CA LEU A 99 1.27 -7.49 -7.49
C LEU A 99 1.54 -8.91 -6.99
N ILE A 100 2.57 -9.57 -7.52
CA ILE A 100 2.97 -10.92 -7.08
C ILE A 100 3.48 -10.87 -5.63
N LEU A 101 4.29 -9.87 -5.26
CA LEU A 101 4.79 -9.70 -3.90
C LEU A 101 3.65 -9.43 -2.90
N GLU A 102 2.65 -8.64 -3.26
CA GLU A 102 1.48 -8.38 -2.44
C GLU A 102 0.63 -9.64 -2.23
N LEU A 103 0.35 -10.39 -3.31
CA LEU A 103 -0.41 -11.64 -3.23
C LEU A 103 0.33 -12.70 -2.40
N THR A 104 1.61 -12.92 -2.70
CA THR A 104 2.42 -13.89 -1.96
C THR A 104 2.64 -13.49 -0.51
N GLY A 105 2.88 -12.19 -0.24
CA GLY A 105 2.99 -11.63 1.09
C GLY A 105 1.69 -11.75 1.89
N GLY A 106 0.55 -11.46 1.27
CA GLY A 106 -0.77 -11.62 1.87
C GLY A 106 -1.09 -13.08 2.22
N ILE A 107 -0.84 -14.01 1.29
CA ILE A 107 -1.01 -15.45 1.53
C ILE A 107 -0.06 -15.93 2.64
N ALA A 108 1.21 -15.53 2.61
CA ALA A 108 2.17 -15.89 3.65
C ALA A 108 1.77 -15.34 5.03
N ALA A 109 1.24 -14.12 5.09
CA ALA A 109 0.77 -13.51 6.34
C ALA A 109 -0.38 -14.31 6.97
N LEU A 110 -1.26 -14.88 6.15
CA LEU A 110 -2.36 -15.76 6.58
C LEU A 110 -1.87 -17.15 6.99
N LEU A 111 -1.03 -17.80 6.16
CA LEU A 111 -0.49 -19.13 6.45
C LEU A 111 0.37 -19.15 7.72
N PHE A 112 1.20 -18.13 7.89
CA PHE A 112 2.09 -17.99 9.04
C PHE A 112 1.54 -17.01 10.09
N ARG A 113 0.22 -16.98 10.30
CA ARG A 113 -0.46 -16.05 11.22
C ARG A 113 0.26 -15.90 12.56
N ASN A 114 0.64 -17.02 13.19
CA ASN A 114 1.29 -16.98 14.51
C ASN A 114 2.64 -16.22 14.47
N ARG A 115 3.43 -16.41 13.40
CA ARG A 115 4.70 -15.70 13.23
C ARG A 115 4.48 -14.22 12.90
N THR A 116 3.50 -13.92 12.07
CA THR A 116 3.09 -12.54 11.74
C THR A 116 2.65 -11.79 12.99
N MET A 117 1.78 -12.41 13.82
CA MET A 117 1.33 -11.84 15.09
C MET A 117 2.49 -11.64 16.05
N ASN A 118 3.42 -12.59 16.17
CA ASN A 118 4.59 -12.42 17.02
C ASN A 118 5.49 -11.25 16.58
N LEU A 119 5.66 -11.03 15.27
CA LEU A 119 6.40 -9.88 14.74
C LEU A 119 5.68 -8.56 15.04
N LEU A 120 4.37 -8.52 14.80
CA LEU A 120 3.53 -7.34 15.10
C LEU A 120 3.61 -6.99 16.58
N ASN A 121 3.46 -7.97 17.47
CA ASN A 121 3.51 -7.78 18.91
C ASN A 121 4.88 -7.32 19.41
N LYS A 122 5.98 -7.82 18.82
CA LYS A 122 7.32 -7.29 19.12
C LYS A 122 7.42 -5.81 18.79
N ASN A 123 6.84 -5.37 17.67
CA ASN A 123 6.85 -3.97 17.28
C ASN A 123 5.95 -3.11 18.17
N VAL A 124 4.73 -3.59 18.50
CA VAL A 124 3.83 -2.92 19.45
C VAL A 124 4.50 -2.78 20.81
N ARG A 125 5.09 -3.85 21.35
CA ARG A 125 5.80 -3.84 22.63
C ARG A 125 6.97 -2.86 22.65
N LYS A 126 7.73 -2.74 21.54
CA LYS A 126 8.77 -1.71 21.39
C LYS A 126 8.18 -0.29 21.42
N GLY A 127 7.04 -0.07 20.78
CA GLY A 127 6.34 1.23 20.83
C GLY A 127 5.84 1.55 22.24
N MET A 128 5.32 0.55 22.97
CA MET A 128 4.82 0.72 24.34
C MET A 128 5.90 1.21 25.32
N VAL A 129 7.17 0.87 25.10
CA VAL A 129 8.28 1.41 25.92
C VAL A 129 8.29 2.94 25.87
N ASN A 130 8.07 3.52 24.69
CA ASN A 130 8.11 4.97 24.44
C ASN A 130 6.71 5.61 24.37
N TYR A 131 5.69 4.98 24.96
CA TYR A 131 4.29 5.40 24.81
C TYR A 131 4.02 6.86 25.24
N TYR A 132 4.75 7.40 26.21
CA TYR A 132 4.58 8.82 26.62
C TYR A 132 5.50 9.78 25.85
N ASP A 133 6.53 9.27 25.19
CA ASP A 133 7.52 10.06 24.45
C ASP A 133 7.17 10.16 22.95
N ASP A 134 6.40 9.21 22.43
CA ASP A 134 5.96 9.14 21.05
C ASP A 134 4.45 9.40 20.95
N LEU A 135 4.09 10.65 20.68
CA LEU A 135 2.69 11.10 20.61
C LEU A 135 1.90 10.39 19.51
N ASP A 136 2.54 10.06 18.38
CA ASP A 136 1.91 9.34 17.27
C ASP A 136 1.55 7.91 17.69
N PHE A 137 2.52 7.21 18.30
CA PHE A 137 2.27 5.88 18.84
C PHE A 137 1.20 5.92 19.94
N LYS A 138 1.26 6.92 20.83
CA LYS A 138 0.26 7.12 21.88
C LYS A 138 -1.14 7.23 21.32
N ASN A 139 -1.35 8.16 20.38
CA ASN A 139 -2.65 8.42 19.77
C ASN A 139 -3.17 7.18 19.04
N LEU A 140 -2.29 6.48 18.32
CA LEU A 140 -2.65 5.23 17.63
C LEU A 140 -3.05 4.13 18.64
N MET A 141 -2.23 3.91 19.67
CA MET A 141 -2.49 2.88 20.68
C MET A 141 -3.78 3.19 21.46
N ASP A 142 -3.98 4.45 21.86
CA ASP A 142 -5.19 4.91 22.54
C ASP A 142 -6.43 4.68 21.67
N PHE A 143 -6.37 5.06 20.40
CA PHE A 143 -7.43 4.79 19.43
C PHE A 143 -7.71 3.29 19.32
N VAL A 144 -6.67 2.46 19.15
CA VAL A 144 -6.82 1.00 18.99
C VAL A 144 -7.45 0.39 20.25
N GLN A 145 -6.98 0.76 21.44
CA GLN A 145 -7.51 0.23 22.71
C GLN A 145 -8.98 0.57 22.91
N MET A 146 -9.36 1.82 22.65
CA MET A 146 -10.74 2.27 22.78
C MET A 146 -11.65 1.69 21.70
N GLN A 147 -11.21 1.71 20.43
CA GLN A 147 -11.99 1.27 19.28
C GLN A 147 -12.22 -0.24 19.28
N PHE A 148 -11.18 -1.02 19.58
CA PHE A 148 -11.23 -2.49 19.54
C PHE A 148 -11.41 -3.14 20.92
N LYS A 149 -11.62 -2.33 21.97
CA LYS A 149 -11.89 -2.78 23.34
C LYS A 149 -10.86 -3.82 23.80
N CYS A 150 -9.60 -3.40 23.80
CA CYS A 150 -8.44 -4.25 24.05
C CYS A 150 -7.40 -3.51 24.89
N CYS A 151 -6.42 -4.24 25.44
CA CYS A 151 -5.35 -3.65 26.24
C CYS A 151 -4.02 -4.35 25.99
N GLY A 152 -2.97 -3.55 25.73
CA GLY A 152 -1.62 -4.07 25.41
C GLY A 152 -1.53 -4.67 24.01
N GLY A 153 -0.42 -5.34 23.70
CA GLY A 153 -0.21 -5.99 22.40
C GLY A 153 -0.89 -7.35 22.34
N MET A 154 -0.32 -8.32 23.07
CA MET A 154 -0.83 -9.67 23.27
C MET A 154 -1.76 -9.73 24.49
N GLU A 155 -1.41 -8.99 25.55
CA GLU A 155 -2.14 -9.00 26.80
C GLU A 155 -1.97 -7.68 27.57
N TYR A 156 -2.89 -7.41 28.51
CA TYR A 156 -2.82 -6.23 29.38
C TYR A 156 -1.51 -6.15 30.18
N SER A 157 -0.88 -7.31 30.46
CA SER A 157 0.38 -7.40 31.18
C SER A 157 1.57 -6.81 30.41
N ASP A 158 1.45 -6.61 29.10
CA ASP A 158 2.49 -5.99 28.27
C ASP A 158 2.84 -4.56 28.72
N TRP A 159 1.94 -3.88 29.44
CA TRP A 159 2.20 -2.54 30.00
C TRP A 159 3.36 -2.52 31.02
N ALA A 160 3.73 -3.65 31.59
CA ALA A 160 4.88 -3.75 32.50
C ALA A 160 6.22 -3.33 31.87
N VAL A 161 6.32 -3.25 30.53
CA VAL A 161 7.53 -2.80 29.83
C VAL A 161 7.72 -1.29 29.87
N ASN A 162 6.64 -0.54 30.09
CA ASN A 162 6.70 0.91 30.11
C ASN A 162 7.20 1.42 31.47
N MET A 163 8.09 2.42 31.46
CA MET A 163 8.72 2.96 32.67
C MET A 163 7.72 3.53 33.68
N TYR A 164 6.51 3.95 33.29
CA TYR A 164 5.51 4.50 34.22
C TYR A 164 4.54 3.46 34.77
N HIS A 165 4.31 2.37 34.02
CA HIS A 165 3.35 1.32 34.37
C HIS A 165 3.99 0.09 35.01
N ASN A 166 5.31 -0.05 34.90
CA ASN A 166 6.05 -1.08 35.62
C ASN A 166 5.78 -0.99 37.13
N CYS A 167 5.66 -2.15 37.78
CA CYS A 167 5.38 -2.25 39.21
C CYS A 167 6.48 -1.66 40.11
N SER A 168 7.72 -1.63 39.64
CA SER A 168 8.83 -1.01 40.37
C SER A 168 8.87 0.51 40.25
N SER A 169 7.97 1.10 39.47
CA SER A 169 8.01 2.53 39.17
C SER A 169 7.49 3.38 40.33
N PRO A 170 8.10 4.54 40.58
CA PRO A 170 7.54 5.50 41.53
C PRO A 170 6.37 6.23 40.87
N GLY A 171 5.16 6.10 41.42
CA GLY A 171 4.03 6.92 40.99
C GLY A 171 2.67 6.24 41.04
N PRO A 172 1.59 6.99 40.78
CA PRO A 172 0.22 6.48 40.84
C PRO A 172 -0.14 5.53 39.68
N LEU A 173 0.65 5.53 38.60
CA LEU A 173 0.48 4.65 37.44
C LEU A 173 1.19 3.30 37.59
N ALA A 174 1.99 3.12 38.63
CA ALA A 174 2.75 1.90 38.87
C ALA A 174 1.82 0.69 39.03
N CYS A 175 2.26 -0.45 38.47
CA CYS A 175 1.43 -1.66 38.32
C CYS A 175 0.10 -1.44 37.57
N GLY A 176 -0.02 -0.33 36.83
CA GLY A 176 -1.26 0.07 36.18
C GLY A 176 -1.34 -0.30 34.71
N VAL A 177 -2.49 0.02 34.13
CA VAL A 177 -2.67 0.14 32.68
C VAL A 177 -3.30 1.51 32.37
N PRO A 178 -3.12 2.07 31.16
CA PRO A 178 -3.75 3.32 30.79
C PRO A 178 -5.28 3.27 30.85
N TYR A 179 -5.89 4.43 31.03
CA TYR A 179 -7.35 4.58 31.11
C TYR A 179 -8.07 4.12 29.83
N THR A 180 -7.39 4.09 28.68
CA THR A 180 -7.93 3.57 27.41
C THR A 180 -8.19 2.06 27.44
N CYS A 181 -7.63 1.34 28.41
CA CYS A 181 -7.96 -0.05 28.70
C CYS A 181 -9.25 -0.23 29.51
N CYS A 182 -9.83 0.85 30.05
CA CYS A 182 -11.01 0.75 30.92
C CYS A 182 -12.25 0.28 30.16
N ASP A 183 -12.94 -0.70 30.75
CA ASP A 183 -14.25 -1.11 30.27
C ASP A 183 -15.27 -0.02 30.59
N SER A 184 -15.62 0.75 29.56
CA SER A 184 -16.58 1.85 29.68
C SER A 184 -17.96 1.33 29.33
N LYS A 185 -18.80 1.12 30.35
CA LYS A 185 -20.19 0.75 30.15
C LYS A 185 -20.99 1.93 29.59
N LEU A 186 -21.94 1.63 28.72
CA LEU A 186 -22.83 2.62 28.15
C LEU A 186 -23.67 3.26 29.28
N ASN A 187 -23.64 4.59 29.39
CA ASN A 187 -24.35 5.41 30.40
C ASN A 187 -23.73 5.48 31.81
N GLU A 188 -22.48 5.06 31.98
CA GLU A 188 -21.72 5.26 33.23
C GLU A 188 -20.54 6.23 33.00
N VAL A 189 -20.19 7.01 34.03
CA VAL A 189 -18.96 7.81 34.02
C VAL A 189 -17.78 6.85 34.08
N THR A 190 -16.98 6.79 33.02
CA THR A 190 -15.79 5.93 32.97
C THR A 190 -14.84 6.27 34.12
N ASN A 191 -14.58 5.29 34.99
CA ASN A 191 -13.57 5.43 36.03
C ASN A 191 -12.18 5.44 35.38
N THR A 192 -11.56 6.62 35.30
CA THR A 192 -10.21 6.79 34.71
C THR A 192 -9.11 6.12 35.54
N LEU A 193 -9.40 5.72 36.78
CA LEU A 193 -8.51 4.96 37.68
C LEU A 193 -8.80 3.45 37.66
N CYS A 194 -9.63 2.93 36.74
CA CYS A 194 -9.96 1.51 36.68
C CYS A 194 -8.72 0.60 36.55
N GLY A 195 -7.66 1.11 35.89
CA GLY A 195 -6.42 0.41 35.61
C GLY A 195 -5.45 0.39 36.78
N TYR A 196 -5.78 1.01 37.92
CA TYR A 196 -4.91 1.05 39.09
C TYR A 196 -4.61 -0.35 39.63
N LYS A 197 -3.31 -0.66 39.75
CA LYS A 197 -2.80 -1.98 40.19
C LYS A 197 -3.36 -3.16 39.39
N ALA A 198 -3.75 -2.93 38.13
CA ALA A 198 -4.25 -3.98 37.25
C ALA A 198 -3.24 -5.12 37.08
N LEU A 199 -1.94 -4.82 37.05
CA LEU A 199 -0.88 -5.82 36.87
C LEU A 199 -0.66 -6.73 38.08
N GLU A 200 -1.11 -6.34 39.28
CA GLU A 200 -1.04 -7.17 40.50
C GLU A 200 -2.20 -8.18 40.59
N LYS A 201 -3.29 -7.94 39.86
CA LYS A 201 -4.53 -8.71 39.96
C LYS A 201 -4.57 -9.84 38.94
N GLN A 202 -5.27 -10.92 39.30
CA GLN A 202 -5.48 -12.05 38.39
C GLN A 202 -6.47 -11.68 37.29
N ARG A 203 -6.25 -12.19 36.07
CA ARG A 203 -7.09 -11.94 34.89
C ARG A 203 -8.60 -12.02 35.16
N LEU A 204 -9.05 -12.99 35.97
CA LEU A 204 -10.47 -13.20 36.31
C LEU A 204 -11.07 -12.03 37.10
N GLU A 205 -10.30 -11.39 37.98
CA GLU A 205 -10.73 -10.24 38.79
C GLU A 205 -10.88 -8.96 37.97
N LEU A 206 -10.19 -8.87 36.82
CA LEU A 206 -10.23 -7.70 35.95
C LEU A 206 -11.36 -7.74 34.92
N ILE A 207 -12.02 -8.89 34.74
CA ILE A 207 -13.12 -9.02 33.78
C ILE A 207 -14.24 -8.06 34.16
N GLY A 208 -14.65 -7.22 33.21
CA GLY A 208 -15.67 -6.18 33.41
C GLY A 208 -15.17 -4.89 34.07
N THR A 209 -13.86 -4.80 34.35
CA THR A 209 -13.20 -3.56 34.79
C THR A 209 -12.26 -3.01 33.70
N ILE A 210 -11.47 -3.89 33.07
CA ILE A 210 -10.64 -3.54 31.90
C ILE A 210 -10.80 -4.56 30.77
N TYR A 211 -10.38 -4.14 29.58
CA TYR A 211 -10.25 -5.01 28.42
C TYR A 211 -9.01 -5.90 28.52
N VAL A 212 -9.12 -7.08 29.13
CA VAL A 212 -7.99 -8.01 29.35
C VAL A 212 -7.43 -8.67 28.07
N ARG A 213 -8.07 -8.52 26.92
CA ARG A 213 -7.63 -9.11 25.64
C ARG A 213 -6.61 -8.19 24.95
N GLY A 214 -5.54 -8.76 24.40
CA GLY A 214 -4.56 -8.03 23.59
C GLY A 214 -5.13 -7.44 22.31
N CYS A 215 -4.60 -6.29 21.91
CA CYS A 215 -5.09 -5.57 20.75
C CYS A 215 -4.76 -6.24 19.42
N THR A 216 -3.66 -6.97 19.28
CA THR A 216 -3.35 -7.61 18.00
C THR A 216 -4.36 -8.69 17.64
N ASP A 217 -4.78 -9.48 18.62
CA ASP A 217 -5.82 -10.49 18.41
C ASP A 217 -7.20 -9.84 18.27
N ALA A 218 -7.50 -8.79 19.04
CA ALA A 218 -8.78 -8.07 18.93
C ALA A 218 -8.99 -7.46 17.53
N VAL A 219 -7.97 -6.80 16.97
CA VAL A 219 -8.01 -6.25 15.61
C VAL A 219 -8.18 -7.35 14.57
N PHE A 220 -7.47 -8.47 14.72
CA PHE A 220 -7.59 -9.59 13.77
C PHE A 220 -8.98 -10.22 13.81
N LEU A 221 -9.54 -10.45 15.00
CA LEU A 221 -10.90 -10.96 15.16
C LEU A 221 -11.92 -10.00 14.57
N TRP A 222 -11.77 -8.69 14.84
CA TRP A 222 -12.65 -7.68 14.26
C TRP A 222 -12.58 -7.67 12.72
N LEU A 223 -11.40 -7.82 12.12
CA LEU A 223 -11.25 -7.92 10.66
C LEU A 223 -11.97 -9.14 10.08
N MET A 224 -11.87 -10.30 10.75
CA MET A 224 -12.55 -11.52 10.32
C MET A 224 -14.07 -11.42 10.47
N ASP A 225 -14.55 -10.83 11.57
CA ASP A 225 -15.97 -10.60 11.81
C ASP A 225 -16.54 -9.55 10.82
N ASN A 226 -15.72 -8.59 10.40
CA ASN A 226 -16.07 -7.55 9.43
C ASN A 226 -15.50 -7.85 8.04
N TYR A 227 -15.73 -9.07 7.54
CA TYR A 227 -15.18 -9.55 6.27
C TYR A 227 -15.47 -8.62 5.07
N LYS A 228 -16.58 -7.86 5.10
CA LYS A 228 -16.92 -6.86 4.06
C LYS A 228 -15.91 -5.71 4.00
N ILE A 229 -15.51 -5.18 5.16
CA ILE A 229 -14.50 -4.11 5.25
C ILE A 229 -13.15 -4.66 4.81
N MET A 230 -12.78 -5.84 5.29
CA MET A 230 -11.55 -6.51 4.89
C MET A 230 -11.48 -6.74 3.37
N ALA A 231 -12.55 -7.29 2.78
CA ALA A 231 -12.64 -7.48 1.33
C ALA A 231 -12.54 -6.15 0.57
N GLY A 232 -13.18 -5.09 1.07
CA GLY A 232 -13.08 -3.75 0.50
C GLY A 232 -11.65 -3.20 0.49
N LEU A 233 -10.92 -3.36 1.61
CA LEU A 233 -9.51 -2.95 1.71
C LEU A 233 -8.62 -3.74 0.73
N LEU A 234 -8.79 -5.05 0.67
CA LEU A 234 -8.03 -5.91 -0.24
C LEU A 234 -8.30 -5.56 -1.72
N LEU A 235 -9.57 -5.37 -2.09
CA LEU A 235 -9.94 -4.96 -3.45
C LEU A 235 -9.44 -3.55 -3.78
N GLY A 236 -9.46 -2.63 -2.82
CA GLY A 236 -8.94 -1.27 -3.01
C GLY A 236 -7.44 -1.22 -3.29
N ILE A 237 -6.67 -2.20 -2.80
CA ILE A 237 -5.25 -2.33 -3.08
C ILE A 237 -5.01 -3.08 -4.41
N LEU A 238 -5.64 -4.25 -4.57
CA LEU A 238 -5.34 -5.16 -5.68
C LEU A 238 -5.97 -4.75 -7.02
N LEU A 239 -7.21 -4.22 -7.02
CA LEU A 239 -7.91 -3.92 -8.28
C LEU A 239 -7.24 -2.82 -9.10
N PRO A 240 -6.83 -1.67 -8.53
CA PRO A 240 -6.18 -0.64 -9.31
C PRO A 240 -4.86 -1.12 -9.93
N GLN A 241 -4.09 -1.93 -9.19
CA GLN A 241 -2.83 -2.48 -9.65
C GLN A 241 -3.03 -3.48 -10.79
N PHE A 242 -4.01 -4.39 -10.64
CA PHE A 242 -4.39 -5.33 -11.69
C PHE A 242 -4.89 -4.59 -12.95
N PHE A 243 -5.70 -3.56 -12.78
CA PHE A 243 -6.14 -2.69 -13.87
C PHE A 243 -4.95 -2.03 -14.58
N GLY A 244 -4.00 -1.47 -13.82
CA GLY A 244 -2.79 -0.87 -14.36
C GLY A 244 -1.96 -1.85 -15.18
N VAL A 245 -1.80 -3.09 -14.71
CA VAL A 245 -1.11 -4.17 -15.45
C VAL A 245 -1.82 -4.47 -16.77
N ILE A 246 -3.15 -4.61 -16.77
CA ILE A 246 -3.93 -4.88 -17.98
C ILE A 246 -3.80 -3.73 -18.98
N VAL A 247 -4.00 -2.49 -18.54
CA VAL A 247 -3.93 -1.32 -19.44
C VAL A 247 -2.52 -1.16 -20.01
N ALA A 248 -1.48 -1.32 -19.18
CA ALA A 248 -0.09 -1.26 -19.64
C ALA A 248 0.22 -2.38 -20.66
N TRP A 249 -0.23 -3.61 -20.40
CA TRP A 249 -0.04 -4.73 -21.32
C TRP A 249 -0.79 -4.54 -22.64
N LEU A 250 -2.05 -4.10 -22.59
CA LEU A 250 -2.83 -3.77 -23.79
C LEU A 250 -2.19 -2.63 -24.58
N TYR A 251 -1.64 -1.61 -23.91
CA TYR A 251 -0.94 -0.53 -24.57
C TYR A 251 0.37 -0.99 -25.23
N ILE A 252 1.19 -1.79 -24.53
CA ILE A 252 2.43 -2.38 -25.08
C ILE A 252 2.13 -3.18 -26.33
N THR A 253 1.17 -4.10 -26.27
CA THR A 253 0.83 -4.95 -27.43
C THR A 253 0.41 -4.11 -28.64
N ARG A 254 -0.41 -3.06 -28.43
CA ARG A 254 -0.76 -2.13 -29.53
C ARG A 254 0.42 -1.34 -30.08
N VAL A 255 1.37 -0.93 -29.22
CA VAL A 255 2.58 -0.23 -29.66
C VAL A 255 3.50 -1.17 -30.46
N GLU A 256 3.65 -2.42 -30.02
CA GLU A 256 4.43 -3.44 -30.73
C GLU A 256 3.82 -3.75 -32.11
N ASP A 257 2.49 -3.96 -32.16
CA ASP A 257 1.75 -4.18 -33.42
C ASP A 257 2.00 -3.03 -34.41
N ALA A 258 1.97 -1.77 -33.94
CA ALA A 258 2.18 -0.59 -34.78
C ALA A 258 3.62 -0.45 -35.28
N ILE A 259 4.61 -0.80 -34.46
CA ILE A 259 6.03 -0.79 -34.85
C ILE A 259 6.29 -1.89 -35.89
N GLU A 260 5.72 -3.08 -35.71
CA GLU A 260 5.86 -4.20 -36.65
C GLU A 260 5.20 -3.88 -38.00
N GLU A 261 4.00 -3.30 -38.00
CA GLU A 261 3.33 -2.87 -39.24
C GLU A 261 4.15 -1.83 -40.01
N TYR A 262 4.74 -0.86 -39.31
CA TYR A 262 5.61 0.15 -39.93
C TYR A 262 6.92 -0.44 -40.47
N GLY A 263 7.55 -1.37 -39.73
CA GLY A 263 8.75 -2.09 -40.16
C GLY A 263 8.50 -2.90 -41.43
N ASN A 264 7.41 -3.68 -41.46
CA ASN A 264 7.00 -4.46 -42.62
C ASN A 264 6.70 -3.59 -43.85
N TYR A 265 6.10 -2.41 -43.65
CA TYR A 265 5.86 -1.45 -44.73
C TYR A 265 7.17 -0.90 -45.31
N GLN A 266 8.13 -0.55 -44.45
CA GLN A 266 9.45 -0.07 -44.86
C GLN A 266 10.24 -1.14 -45.63
N ASP A 267 10.25 -2.38 -45.14
CA ASP A 267 10.90 -3.50 -45.82
C ASP A 267 10.25 -3.83 -47.17
N SER A 268 8.92 -3.69 -47.27
CA SER A 268 8.21 -3.84 -48.54
C SER A 268 8.61 -2.76 -49.56
N LEU A 269 8.77 -1.51 -49.12
CA LEU A 269 9.24 -0.39 -49.94
C LEU A 269 10.68 -0.63 -50.42
N ILE A 270 11.60 -1.00 -49.52
CA ILE A 270 13.00 -1.29 -49.85
C ILE A 270 13.10 -2.46 -50.83
N ASN A 271 12.34 -3.54 -50.60
CA ASN A 271 12.29 -4.67 -51.51
C ASN A 271 11.68 -4.29 -52.87
N THR A 272 10.70 -3.38 -52.90
CA THR A 272 10.10 -2.88 -54.15
C THR A 272 11.09 -2.01 -54.92
N GLU A 273 11.90 -1.20 -54.25
CA GLU A 273 12.98 -0.40 -54.87
C GLU A 273 14.13 -1.27 -55.39
N ALA A 274 14.57 -2.27 -54.63
CA ALA A 274 15.57 -3.27 -55.07
C ALA A 274 15.06 -4.08 -56.28
N LYS A 275 13.76 -4.38 -56.32
CA LYS A 275 13.12 -5.07 -57.45
C LYS A 275 12.90 -4.13 -58.65
N LYS A 276 12.79 -2.81 -58.43
CA LYS A 276 12.71 -1.78 -59.49
C LYS A 276 14.03 -1.59 -60.25
N GLN A 277 15.18 -1.79 -59.61
CA GLN A 277 16.48 -1.82 -60.33
C GLN A 277 16.72 -3.12 -61.12
N GLY A 278 15.98 -4.20 -60.82
CA GLY A 278 16.12 -5.49 -61.51
C GLY A 278 14.99 -5.87 -62.48
N LYS A 279 13.81 -5.24 -62.41
CA LYS A 279 12.65 -5.63 -63.22
C LYS A 279 11.71 -4.43 -63.47
N LEU A 280 11.98 -3.72 -64.56
CA LEU A 280 10.91 -3.12 -65.34
C LEU A 280 10.07 -4.30 -65.88
N VAL A 281 8.92 -4.59 -65.24
CA VAL A 281 7.70 -5.29 -65.76
C VAL A 281 6.93 -5.97 -64.60
N LYS A 282 5.74 -5.41 -64.33
CA LYS A 282 4.47 -5.99 -63.78
C LYS A 282 4.53 -7.03 -62.64
N CYS A 283 3.94 -6.70 -61.48
CA CYS A 283 2.52 -6.94 -61.15
C CYS A 283 2.30 -7.08 -59.63
N CYS A 284 1.15 -6.55 -59.15
CA CYS A 284 0.46 -6.76 -57.86
C CYS A 284 0.80 -5.91 -56.62
N LYS A 285 -0.18 -5.03 -56.27
CA LYS A 285 -0.83 -4.79 -54.96
C LYS A 285 0.01 -4.21 -53.80
N CYS A 286 -0.34 -3.12 -53.11
CA CYS A 286 -1.51 -2.25 -53.05
C CYS A 286 -1.04 -0.82 -52.67
N MET A 287 -1.52 0.21 -53.36
CA MET A 287 -1.53 1.60 -52.90
C MET A 287 -2.90 2.20 -53.26
N PRO A 288 -3.37 3.21 -52.52
CA PRO A 288 -4.72 3.73 -52.67
C PRO A 288 -4.84 4.49 -53.99
N LEU A 289 -5.93 4.28 -54.70
CA LEU A 289 -6.36 5.16 -55.76
C LEU A 289 -7.07 6.35 -55.10
N PHE A 290 -6.51 7.53 -55.31
CA PHE A 290 -7.21 8.80 -55.14
C PHE A 290 -8.18 8.96 -56.31
N ASP A 291 -9.44 9.23 -56.00
CA ASP A 291 -10.25 10.24 -56.67
C ASP A 291 -10.77 11.20 -55.58
#